data_AF-A0A3D8MX36-F1
#
_entry.id   AF-A0A3D8MX36-F1
#
_cell.length_a   1.000
_cell.length_b   1.000
_cell.length_c   1.000
_cell.angle_alpha   90.00
_cell.angle_beta   90.00
_cell.angle_gamma   90.00
#
_symmetry.space_group_name_H-M   'P 1'
#
loop_
_entity.id
_entity.type
_entity.pdbx_description
1 polymer ?
#
loop_
_entity_poly.entity_id
_entity_poly.type
_entity_poly.pdbx_seq_one_letter_code
_entity_poly.pdbx_strand_id
1 'polypeptide(L)'
;MSDDSSFEPFEILKHRLQNYANVNAYDLAALKSNLERQGNEEVRAIFWRELDATIAGDGVTRHAFEALTEGEFEDDADYVAFLSALRAYVFEGGPLP
;
A
#
# COMPACT_ATOMS: atom_id res chain seq x y z
N MET A 1 23.90 -22.97 -9.49
CA MET A 1 24.29 -21.66 -10.04
C MET A 1 23.37 -21.42 -11.22
N SER A 2 22.34 -20.60 -11.17
CA SER A 2 21.99 -19.47 -10.30
C SER A 2 20.51 -19.63 -9.89
N ASP A 3 20.11 -19.36 -8.64
CA ASP A 3 19.52 -18.06 -8.19
C ASP A 3 18.65 -17.44 -9.30
N ASP A 4 17.35 -17.22 -9.12
CA ASP A 4 16.73 -16.65 -7.93
C ASP A 4 15.28 -17.15 -7.88
N SER A 5 14.82 -17.47 -6.67
CA SER A 5 13.40 -17.40 -6.38
C SER A 5 12.95 -15.98 -6.71
N SER A 6 12.33 -15.77 -7.87
CA SER A 6 11.70 -14.49 -8.22
C SER A 6 10.43 -14.30 -7.39
N PHE A 7 10.58 -14.36 -6.06
CA PHE A 7 9.75 -13.69 -5.08
C PHE A 7 10.12 -12.20 -5.17
N GLU A 8 9.80 -11.58 -6.30
CA GLU A 8 10.00 -10.16 -6.47
C GLU A 8 9.15 -9.44 -5.41
N PRO A 9 9.70 -8.46 -4.67
CA PRO A 9 8.99 -7.66 -3.67
C PRO A 9 7.60 -7.16 -4.13
N PHE A 10 7.42 -7.05 -5.44
CA PHE A 10 6.20 -6.71 -6.16
C PHE A 10 5.04 -7.70 -6.03
N GLU A 11 5.27 -9.02 -6.08
CA GLU A 11 4.19 -10.00 -5.89
C GLU A 11 3.75 -10.04 -4.43
N ILE A 12 4.65 -9.75 -3.47
CA ILE A 12 4.29 -9.63 -2.06
C ILE A 12 3.47 -8.35 -1.82
N LEU A 13 3.82 -7.22 -2.43
CA LEU A 13 3.02 -5.99 -2.37
C LEU A 13 1.67 -6.16 -3.05
N LYS A 14 1.64 -6.79 -4.22
CA LYS A 14 0.42 -7.06 -4.99
C LYS A 14 -0.45 -8.09 -4.29
N HIS A 15 0.09 -9.20 -3.78
CA HIS A 15 -0.65 -10.15 -2.94
C HIS A 15 -0.98 -9.61 -1.55
N ARG A 16 -0.24 -8.67 -0.96
CA ARG A 16 -0.62 -8.06 0.32
C ARG A 16 -1.66 -6.96 0.13
N LEU A 17 -1.53 -6.09 -0.86
CA LEU A 17 -2.61 -5.17 -1.25
C LEU A 17 -3.84 -5.96 -1.73
N GLN A 18 -3.71 -7.01 -2.54
CA GLN A 18 -4.84 -7.83 -3.01
C GLN A 18 -5.42 -8.78 -1.94
N ASN A 19 -4.62 -9.42 -1.08
CA ASN A 19 -5.16 -10.27 0.01
C ASN A 19 -5.74 -9.44 1.17
N TYR A 20 -5.35 -8.18 1.35
CA TYR A 20 -6.00 -7.28 2.31
C TYR A 20 -7.11 -6.42 1.67
N ALA A 21 -7.15 -6.23 0.34
CA ALA A 21 -8.22 -5.51 -0.37
C ALA A 21 -9.38 -6.39 -0.86
N ASN A 22 -9.25 -7.73 -0.80
CA ASN A 22 -10.29 -8.64 -1.26
C ASN A 22 -10.91 -9.33 -0.04
N VAL A 23 -11.81 -8.67 0.71
CA VAL A 23 -13.27 -8.86 0.60
C VAL A 23 -14.10 -7.55 0.65
N ASN A 24 -13.50 -6.38 0.92
CA ASN A 24 -14.18 -5.07 0.87
C ASN A 24 -13.15 -3.98 0.53
N ALA A 25 -13.04 -3.61 -0.75
CA ALA A 25 -12.17 -2.52 -1.19
C ALA A 25 -12.50 -1.24 -0.38
N TYR A 26 -11.47 -0.62 0.20
CA TYR A 26 -11.51 0.62 1.00
C TYR A 26 -11.91 0.58 2.50
N ASP A 27 -11.82 -0.55 3.20
CA ASP A 27 -11.83 -0.49 4.68
C ASP A 27 -10.45 -0.12 5.24
N LEU A 28 -10.11 1.17 5.17
CA LEU A 28 -8.84 1.70 5.71
C LEU A 28 -8.75 1.52 7.23
N ALA A 29 -9.87 1.51 7.95
CA ALA A 29 -9.88 1.29 9.38
C ALA A 29 -9.48 -0.16 9.72
N ALA A 30 -9.99 -1.13 8.95
CA ALA A 30 -9.58 -2.53 9.06
C ALA A 30 -8.10 -2.73 8.69
N LEU A 31 -7.62 -2.05 7.64
CA LEU A 31 -6.20 -2.04 7.28
C LEU A 31 -5.33 -1.56 8.44
N LYS A 32 -5.65 -0.39 9.01
CA LYS A 32 -4.92 0.18 10.14
C LYS A 32 -4.93 -0.76 11.35
N SER A 33 -6.10 -1.27 11.74
CA SER A 33 -6.25 -2.22 12.84
C SER A 33 -5.42 -3.49 12.65
N ASN A 34 -5.38 -4.03 11.43
CA ASN A 34 -4.56 -5.21 11.10
C ASN A 34 -3.06 -4.92 11.19
N LEU A 35 -2.60 -3.76 10.71
CA LEU A 35 -1.20 -3.36 10.80
C LEU A 35 -0.76 -3.03 12.22
N GLU A 36 -1.69 -2.67 13.11
CA GLU A 36 -1.44 -2.41 14.54
C GLU A 36 -1.54 -3.67 15.41
N ARG A 37 -1.99 -4.79 14.84
CA ARG A 37 -2.13 -6.06 15.57
C ARG A 37 -0.76 -6.57 16.02
N GLN A 38 -0.69 -7.03 17.27
CA GLN A 38 0.51 -7.67 17.82
C GLN A 38 0.99 -8.83 16.94
N GLY A 39 2.30 -8.86 16.64
CA GLY A 39 2.91 -9.86 15.75
C GLY A 39 2.98 -9.45 14.27
N ASN A 40 2.44 -8.28 13.90
CA ASN A 40 2.52 -7.74 12.53
C ASN A 40 3.53 -6.59 12.39
N GLU A 41 4.45 -6.42 13.34
CA GLU A 41 5.40 -5.29 13.36
C GLU A 41 6.28 -5.26 12.10
N GLU A 42 6.74 -6.43 11.64
CA GLU A 42 7.52 -6.56 10.41
C GLU A 42 6.68 -6.23 9.17
N VAL A 43 5.42 -6.68 9.12
CA VAL A 43 4.48 -6.37 8.04
C VAL A 43 4.20 -4.87 7.98
N ARG A 44 4.01 -4.24 9.15
CA ARG A 44 3.84 -2.79 9.31
C ARG A 44 5.05 -2.02 8.78
N ALA A 45 6.26 -2.45 9.12
CA ALA A 45 7.50 -1.82 8.66
C ALA A 45 7.70 -1.95 7.14
N ILE A 46 7.39 -3.12 6.56
CA ILE A 46 7.42 -3.32 5.11
C ILE A 46 6.41 -2.40 4.45
N PHE A 47 5.15 -2.39 4.90
CA PHE A 47 4.10 -1.55 4.31
C PHE A 47 4.47 -0.07 4.33
N TRP A 48 5.04 0.42 5.45
CA TRP A 48 5.57 1.78 5.53
C TRP A 48 6.58 2.05 4.43
N ARG A 49 7.63 1.23 4.32
CA ARG A 49 8.74 1.47 3.39
C ARG A 49 8.27 1.47 1.93
N GLU A 50 7.40 0.54 1.58
CA GLU A 50 6.87 0.43 0.22
C GLU A 50 5.95 1.61 -0.12
N LEU A 51 5.17 2.11 0.86
CA LEU A 51 4.35 3.31 0.69
C LEU A 51 5.22 4.56 0.49
N ASP A 52 6.29 4.71 1.28
CA ASP A 52 7.27 5.81 1.13
C ASP A 52 7.95 5.78 -0.25
N ALA A 53 8.38 4.59 -0.71
CA ALA A 53 8.97 4.43 -2.03
C ALA A 53 7.99 4.77 -3.16
N THR A 54 6.72 4.39 -3.00
CA THR A 54 5.67 4.72 -3.97
C THR A 54 5.40 6.22 -4.04
N ILE A 55 5.32 6.91 -2.89
CA ILE A 55 5.19 8.37 -2.82
C ILE A 55 6.38 9.08 -3.46
N ALA A 56 7.59 8.53 -3.29
CA ALA A 56 8.82 9.06 -3.91
C ALA A 56 8.90 8.81 -5.43
N GLY A 57 7.99 8.03 -6.01
CA GLY A 57 7.96 7.70 -7.43
C GLY A 57 8.75 6.45 -7.82
N ASP A 58 9.34 5.73 -6.86
CA ASP A 58 10.13 4.51 -7.06
C ASP A 58 9.28 3.22 -6.94
N GLY A 59 7.99 3.35 -6.61
CA GLY A 59 7.07 2.23 -6.36
C GLY A 59 5.98 2.07 -7.42
N VAL A 60 4.75 1.80 -6.96
CA VAL A 60 3.60 1.55 -7.84
C VAL A 60 3.15 2.84 -8.54
N THR A 61 3.10 2.83 -9.87
CA THR A 61 2.55 3.98 -10.62
C THR A 61 1.04 4.10 -10.46
N ARG A 62 0.48 5.30 -10.59
CA ARG A 62 -0.98 5.56 -10.61
C ARG A 62 -1.75 4.56 -11.49
N HIS A 63 -1.36 4.44 -12.76
CA HIS A 63 -2.03 3.54 -13.71
C HIS A 63 -2.02 2.07 -13.26
N ALA A 64 -0.92 1.60 -12.67
CA ALA A 64 -0.84 0.25 -12.13
C ALA A 64 -1.74 0.06 -10.89
N PHE A 65 -1.93 1.10 -10.08
CA PHE A 65 -2.85 1.08 -8.95
C PHE A 65 -4.32 1.10 -9.40
N GLU A 66 -4.69 1.98 -10.33
CA GLU A 66 -6.04 2.06 -10.91
C GLU A 66 -6.43 0.77 -11.63
N ALA A 67 -5.48 0.08 -12.27
CA ALA A 67 -5.74 -1.23 -12.89
C ALA A 67 -6.04 -2.36 -11.88
N LEU A 68 -5.71 -2.16 -10.60
CA LEU A 68 -5.84 -3.15 -9.52
C LEU A 68 -6.94 -2.79 -8.51
N THR A 69 -7.53 -1.60 -8.62
CA THR A 69 -8.51 -1.07 -7.67
C THR A 69 -9.67 -0.40 -8.42
N GLU A 70 -10.73 -0.04 -7.71
CA GLU A 70 -11.80 0.82 -8.27
C GLU A 70 -11.48 2.32 -8.11
N GLY A 71 -10.25 2.67 -7.70
CA GLY A 71 -9.84 4.06 -7.56
C GLY A 71 -9.61 4.70 -8.94
N GLU A 72 -10.04 5.94 -9.07
CA GLU A 72 -9.75 6.81 -10.22
C GLU A 72 -9.13 8.10 -9.67
N PHE A 73 -7.94 8.48 -10.16
CA PHE A 73 -7.28 9.72 -9.80
C PHE A 73 -7.19 10.65 -11.01
N GLU A 74 -7.33 11.95 -10.79
CA GLU A 74 -7.29 12.94 -11.89
C GLU A 74 -5.91 12.97 -12.57
N ASP A 75 -4.86 12.94 -11.76
CA ASP A 75 -3.47 12.95 -12.19
C ASP A 75 -2.54 12.26 -11.17
N ASP A 76 -1.24 12.24 -11.47
CA ASP A 76 -0.24 11.63 -10.58
C ASP A 76 -0.07 12.42 -9.27
N ALA A 77 -0.38 13.72 -9.25
CA ALA A 77 -0.30 14.53 -8.03
C ALA A 77 -1.43 14.20 -7.07
N ASP A 78 -2.65 13.99 -7.58
CA ASP A 78 -3.81 13.51 -6.83
C ASP A 78 -3.56 12.10 -6.26
N TYR A 79 -2.98 11.21 -7.06
CA TYR A 79 -2.54 9.89 -6.60
C TYR A 79 -1.53 9.97 -5.44
N VAL A 80 -0.49 10.79 -5.58
CA VAL A 80 0.53 10.97 -4.53
C VAL A 80 -0.07 11.63 -3.28
N ALA A 81 -1.02 12.56 -3.44
CA ALA A 81 -1.73 13.18 -2.32
C ALA A 81 -2.54 12.15 -1.53
N PHE A 82 -3.28 11.27 -2.21
CA PHE A 82 -3.99 10.16 -1.59
C PHE A 82 -3.04 9.23 -0.82
N LEU A 83 -1.93 8.80 -1.43
CA LEU A 83 -0.95 7.93 -0.76
C LEU A 83 -0.33 8.59 0.48
N SER A 84 -0.05 9.89 0.40
CA SER A 84 0.47 10.68 1.52
C SER A 84 -0.55 10.77 2.65
N ALA A 85 -1.83 10.95 2.32
CA ALA A 85 -2.91 10.98 3.31
C ALA A 85 -3.17 9.59 3.92
N LEU A 86 -3.08 8.51 3.14
CA LEU A 86 -3.09 7.13 3.63
C LEU A 86 -1.96 6.86 4.62
N ARG A 87 -0.74 7.30 4.29
CA ARG A 87 0.43 7.19 5.17
C ARG A 87 0.17 7.90 6.50
N ALA A 88 -0.31 9.14 6.46
CA ALA A 88 -0.63 9.90 7.65
C ALA A 88 -1.71 9.21 8.50
N TYR A 89 -2.77 8.70 7.87
CA TYR A 89 -3.84 7.98 8.58
C TYR A 89 -3.36 6.72 9.30
N VAL A 90 -2.62 5.85 8.58
CA VAL A 90 -2.18 4.54 9.08
C VAL A 90 -1.08 4.67 10.13
N PHE A 91 -0.18 5.65 9.97
CA PHE A 91 1.07 5.68 10.73
C PHE A 91 1.23 6.88 11.66
N GLU A 92 0.56 8.00 11.40
CA GLU A 92 0.81 9.27 12.08
C GLU A 92 -0.42 9.80 12.83
N GLY A 93 -1.56 9.12 12.75
CA GLY A 93 -2.81 9.54 13.39
C GLY A 93 -3.55 10.63 12.62
N GLY A 94 -3.30 10.77 11.31
CA GLY A 94 -4.01 11.68 10.42
C GLY A 94 -5.49 11.30 10.21
N PRO A 95 -6.28 12.17 9.57
CA PRO A 95 -7.67 11.89 9.21
C PRO A 95 -7.76 10.81 8.14
N LEU A 96 -8.95 10.21 7.99
CA LEU A 96 -9.24 9.31 6.87
C LEU A 96 -9.11 10.10 5.54
N PRO A 97 -8.35 9.60 4.56
CA PRO A 97 -8.16 10.23 3.25
C PRO A 97 -9.43 10.17 2.39
#